data_AF-A0AAV6DPU5-F1
#
_entry.id   AF-A0AAV6DPU5-F1
#
_cell.length_a   1.000
_cell.length_b   1.000
_cell.length_c   1.000
_cell.angle_alpha   90.00
_cell.angle_beta   90.00
_cell.angle_gamma   90.00
#
_symmetry.space_group_name_H-M   'P 1'
#
loop_
_entity.id
_entity.type
_entity.pdbx_description
1 polymer ?
#
loop_
_entity_poly.entity_id
_entity_poly.type
_entity_poly.pdbx_seq_one_letter_code
_entity_poly.pdbx_strand_id
1 'polypeptide(L)'
;MDALETLMRTLAPAETKAVDLLRFCLETYNTKDGTGLFTGPARYAVLQERAALAAVQARSLRQWWAILLRRLRWPIPPSATDETLLALLTDPDDAAVLRVLALDTASVLTLARYQHTTDRTARRAGRAPMATAADADAAGGLFA
;
A
#
# COMPACT_ATOMS: atom_id res chain seq x y z
N MET A 1 15.21 -15.11 10.16
CA MET A 1 14.36 -14.97 8.98
C MET A 1 13.00 -14.52 9.46
N ASP A 2 12.45 -13.43 8.91
CA ASP A 2 11.12 -12.95 9.25
C ASP A 2 10.06 -13.96 8.77
N ALA A 3 9.00 -14.19 9.56
CA ALA A 3 7.93 -15.12 9.22
C ALA A 3 7.22 -14.70 7.92
N LEU A 4 7.10 -13.38 7.69
CA LEU A 4 6.57 -12.81 6.47
C LEU A 4 7.43 -13.15 5.26
N GLU A 5 8.75 -12.98 5.35
CA GLU A 5 9.67 -13.28 4.25
C GLU A 5 9.59 -14.75 3.84
N THR A 6 9.47 -15.64 4.84
CA THR A 6 9.30 -17.07 4.60
C THR A 6 8.00 -17.36 3.84
N LEU A 7 6.88 -16.75 4.25
CA LEU A 7 5.59 -16.92 3.61
C LEU A 7 5.56 -16.31 2.19
N MET A 8 6.14 -15.13 1.98
CA MET A 8 6.21 -14.50 0.66
C MET A 8 6.96 -15.36 -0.36
N ARG A 9 7.99 -16.12 0.07
CA ARG A 9 8.73 -17.04 -0.79
C ARG A 9 7.94 -18.27 -1.23
N THR A 10 6.83 -18.59 -0.55
CA THR A 10 5.96 -19.72 -0.93
C THR A 10 4.82 -19.31 -1.85
N LEU A 11 4.60 -18.01 -2.05
CA LEU A 11 3.52 -17.51 -2.90
C LEU A 11 3.85 -17.72 -4.38
N ALA A 12 2.81 -18.01 -5.15
CA ALA A 12 2.90 -17.97 -6.60
C ALA A 12 3.17 -16.53 -7.09
N PRO A 13 3.70 -16.35 -8.31
CA PRO A 13 3.95 -15.02 -8.87
C PRO A 13 2.71 -14.12 -8.88
N ALA A 14 1.55 -14.66 -9.24
CA ALA A 14 0.29 -13.92 -9.28
C ALA A 14 -0.17 -13.45 -7.89
N GLU A 15 0.07 -14.25 -6.87
CA GLU A 15 -0.24 -13.90 -5.47
C GLU A 15 0.67 -12.79 -4.98
N THR A 16 1.97 -12.90 -5.26
CA THR A 16 2.95 -11.86 -4.93
C THR A 16 2.59 -10.53 -5.59
N LYS A 17 2.23 -10.56 -6.88
CA LYS A 17 1.79 -9.38 -7.62
C LYS A 17 0.51 -8.75 -7.04
N ALA A 18 -0.46 -9.58 -6.66
CA ALA A 18 -1.68 -9.12 -6.01
C ALA A 18 -1.39 -8.45 -4.65
N VAL A 19 -0.47 -9.00 -3.86
CA VAL A 19 0.01 -8.39 -2.61
C VAL A 19 0.66 -7.04 -2.89
N ASP A 20 1.56 -6.94 -3.88
CA ASP A 20 2.25 -5.70 -4.23
C ASP A 20 1.27 -4.60 -4.71
N LEU A 21 0.26 -4.96 -5.51
CA LEU A 21 -0.78 -4.02 -5.95
C LEU A 21 -1.59 -3.45 -4.78
N LEU A 22 -2.01 -4.30 -3.84
CA LEU A 22 -2.72 -3.85 -2.65
C LEU A 22 -1.81 -3.08 -1.70
N ARG A 23 -0.53 -3.45 -1.58
CA ARG A 23 0.45 -2.68 -0.80
C ARG A 23 0.62 -1.29 -1.38
N PHE A 24 0.75 -1.17 -2.71
CA PHE A 24 0.81 0.11 -3.40
C PHE A 24 -0.40 0.99 -3.05
N CYS A 25 -1.61 0.44 -3.11
CA CYS A 25 -2.82 1.15 -2.71
C CYS A 25 -2.74 1.72 -1.28
N LEU A 26 -2.20 0.92 -0.34
CA LEU A 26 -2.00 1.35 1.04
C LEU A 26 -0.94 2.43 1.14
N GLU A 27 0.20 2.29 0.47
CA GLU A 27 1.26 3.29 0.48
C GLU A 27 0.80 4.64 -0.08
N THR A 28 -0.01 4.62 -1.14
CA THR A 28 -0.51 5.84 -1.79
C THR A 28 -1.65 6.50 -1.03
N TYR A 29 -2.59 5.73 -0.48
CA TYR A 29 -3.87 6.27 0.00
C TYR A 29 -4.15 6.08 1.50
N ASN A 30 -3.33 5.31 2.23
CA ASN A 30 -3.47 5.13 3.68
C ASN A 30 -2.84 6.29 4.47
N THR A 31 -3.39 7.50 4.29
CA THR A 31 -2.99 8.70 5.04
C THR A 31 -3.69 8.75 6.41
N LYS A 32 -3.36 9.73 7.25
CA LYS A 32 -3.93 9.88 8.61
C LYS A 32 -5.46 9.95 8.58
N ASP A 33 -6.01 10.71 7.62
CA ASP A 33 -7.45 10.90 7.44
C ASP A 33 -8.04 9.92 6.42
N GLY A 34 -7.16 9.22 5.68
CA GLY A 34 -7.50 8.37 4.55
C GLY A 34 -7.83 9.19 3.29
N THR A 35 -8.11 8.50 2.18
CA THR A 35 -8.41 9.14 0.90
C THR A 35 -9.69 8.57 0.32
N GLY A 36 -10.60 9.44 -0.15
CA GLY A 36 -11.87 9.02 -0.75
C GLY A 36 -12.74 8.22 0.23
N LEU A 37 -13.16 7.02 -0.18
CA LEU A 37 -13.93 6.08 0.66
C LEU A 37 -13.03 5.16 1.52
N PHE A 38 -11.71 5.28 1.39
CA PHE A 38 -10.75 4.54 2.21
C PHE A 38 -10.43 5.31 3.49
N THR A 39 -11.42 5.45 4.37
CA THR A 39 -11.34 6.26 5.60
C THR A 39 -11.96 5.53 6.79
N GLY A 40 -11.59 5.93 8.01
CA GLY A 40 -12.17 5.40 9.24
C GLY A 40 -11.85 3.92 9.54
N PRO A 41 -12.57 3.29 10.49
CA PRO A 41 -12.29 1.93 10.97
C PRO A 41 -12.61 0.85 9.94
N ALA A 42 -13.52 1.13 9.00
CA ALA A 42 -13.96 0.18 7.97
C ALA A 42 -13.09 0.20 6.70
N ARG A 43 -12.07 1.06 6.60
CA ARG A 43 -11.31 1.29 5.36
C ARG A 43 -10.78 0.00 4.71
N TYR A 44 -10.30 -0.95 5.51
CA TYR A 44 -9.76 -2.22 4.98
C TYR A 44 -10.85 -3.15 4.46
N ALA A 45 -12.01 -3.20 5.13
CA ALA A 45 -13.16 -3.96 4.64
C ALA A 45 -13.69 -3.38 3.33
N VAL A 46 -13.77 -2.04 3.24
CA VAL A 46 -14.14 -1.34 2.01
C VAL A 46 -13.14 -1.61 0.88
N LEU A 47 -11.83 -1.51 1.14
CA LEU A 47 -10.82 -1.81 0.14
C LEU A 47 -10.92 -3.26 -0.34
N GLN A 48 -11.04 -4.22 0.58
CA GLN A 48 -11.20 -5.64 0.25
C GLN A 48 -12.39 -5.87 -0.68
N GLU A 49 -13.58 -5.41 -0.30
CA GLU A 49 -14.79 -5.61 -1.09
C GLU A 49 -14.70 -4.95 -2.46
N ARG A 50 -14.24 -3.69 -2.52
CA ARG A 50 -14.15 -2.94 -3.77
C ARG A 50 -13.07 -3.47 -4.70
N ALA A 51 -11.94 -3.94 -4.18
CA ALA A 51 -10.86 -4.54 -4.97
C ALA A 51 -11.30 -5.88 -5.57
N ALA A 52 -11.98 -6.73 -4.78
CA ALA A 52 -12.53 -8.00 -5.26
C ALA A 52 -13.55 -7.77 -6.38
N LEU A 53 -14.51 -6.88 -6.16
CA LEU A 53 -15.53 -6.53 -7.16
C LEU A 53 -14.93 -5.90 -8.41
N ALA A 54 -13.89 -5.06 -8.27
CA ALA A 54 -13.18 -4.51 -9.42
C ALA A 54 -12.49 -5.61 -10.23
N ALA A 55 -11.92 -6.62 -9.58
CA ALA A 55 -11.21 -7.71 -10.23
C ALA A 55 -12.15 -8.61 -11.04
N VAL A 56 -13.32 -8.94 -10.48
CA VAL A 56 -14.37 -9.69 -11.19
C VAL A 56 -14.82 -8.99 -12.48
N GLN A 57 -14.81 -7.65 -12.50
CA GLN A 57 -15.31 -6.85 -13.63
C GLN A 57 -14.24 -6.51 -14.67
N ALA A 58 -12.97 -6.63 -14.32
CA ALA A 58 -11.85 -6.22 -15.14
C ALA A 58 -11.41 -7.34 -16.09
N ARG A 59 -10.89 -6.94 -17.26
CA ARG A 59 -10.26 -7.82 -18.25
C ARG A 59 -8.74 -7.65 -18.33
N SER A 60 -8.20 -6.70 -17.56
CA SER A 60 -6.76 -6.40 -17.44
C SER A 60 -6.49 -5.67 -16.13
N LEU A 61 -5.24 -5.65 -15.66
CA LEU A 61 -4.86 -4.92 -14.46
C LEU A 61 -5.08 -3.41 -14.59
N ARG A 62 -4.85 -2.85 -15.80
CA ARG A 62 -5.17 -1.44 -16.08
C ARG A 62 -6.65 -1.12 -15.89
N GLN A 63 -7.54 -2.01 -16.37
CA GLN A 63 -8.98 -1.83 -16.18
C GLN A 63 -9.39 -1.99 -14.71
N TRP A 64 -8.80 -2.95 -14.01
CA TRP A 64 -9.00 -3.14 -12.56
C TRP A 64 -8.66 -1.87 -11.79
N TRP A 65 -7.50 -1.27 -12.08
CA TRP A 65 -7.07 -0.02 -11.44
C TRP A 65 -8.05 1.13 -11.69
N ALA A 66 -8.47 1.32 -12.94
CA ALA A 66 -9.45 2.35 -13.30
C ALA A 66 -10.81 2.16 -12.59
N ILE A 67 -11.29 0.91 -12.50
CA ILE A 67 -12.53 0.58 -11.78
C ILE A 67 -12.35 0.85 -10.28
N LEU A 68 -11.23 0.45 -9.70
CA LEU A 68 -10.95 0.61 -8.27
C LEU A 68 -10.85 2.09 -7.88
N LEU A 69 -10.11 2.91 -8.64
CA LEU A 69 -10.03 4.36 -8.44
C LEU A 69 -11.42 5.01 -8.38
N ARG A 70 -12.27 4.66 -9.35
CA ARG A 70 -13.64 5.17 -9.41
C ARG A 70 -14.47 4.71 -8.22
N ARG A 71 -14.38 3.43 -7.84
CA ARG A 71 -15.14 2.84 -6.72
C ARG A 71 -14.74 3.42 -5.37
N LEU A 72 -13.46 3.73 -5.18
CA LEU A 72 -12.95 4.32 -3.94
C LEU A 72 -12.94 5.85 -3.95
N ARG A 73 -13.31 6.46 -5.09
CA ARG A 73 -13.25 7.92 -5.30
C ARG A 73 -11.85 8.46 -4.99
N TRP A 74 -10.83 7.71 -5.38
CA TRP A 74 -9.45 8.10 -5.21
C TRP A 74 -9.03 9.08 -6.31
N PRO A 75 -8.26 10.12 -5.98
CA PRO A 75 -7.60 10.94 -6.98
C PRO A 75 -6.53 10.11 -7.69
N ILE A 76 -6.08 10.60 -8.85
CA ILE A 76 -4.91 10.07 -9.54
C ILE A 76 -3.72 10.11 -8.56
N PRO A 77 -2.91 9.05 -8.47
CA PRO A 77 -1.76 9.02 -7.58
C PRO A 77 -0.73 10.10 -7.96
N PRO A 78 0.17 10.50 -7.04
CA PRO A 78 1.23 11.45 -7.34
C PRO A 78 2.18 10.93 -8.44
N SER A 79 2.67 11.83 -9.30
CA SER A 79 3.55 11.47 -10.43
C SER A 79 4.83 10.74 -10.02
N ALA A 80 5.31 10.97 -8.80
CA ALA A 80 6.46 10.26 -8.22
C ALA A 80 6.25 8.73 -8.11
N THR A 81 5.02 8.24 -8.29
CA THR A 81 4.68 6.81 -8.22
C THR A 81 4.29 6.20 -9.57
N ASP A 82 4.35 6.97 -10.66
CA ASP A 82 3.88 6.53 -11.99
C ASP A 82 4.68 5.33 -12.51
N GLU A 83 6.01 5.34 -12.38
CA GLU A 83 6.85 4.22 -12.84
C GLU A 83 6.53 2.93 -12.09
N THR A 84 6.36 3.01 -10.76
CA THR A 84 5.98 1.86 -9.93
C THR A 84 4.60 1.35 -10.33
N LEU A 85 3.63 2.25 -10.54
CA LEU A 85 2.29 1.87 -10.97
C LEU A 85 2.32 1.18 -12.34
N LEU A 86 3.06 1.73 -13.31
CA LEU A 86 3.19 1.14 -14.64
C LEU A 86 3.79 -0.27 -14.60
N ALA A 87 4.83 -0.49 -13.78
CA ALA A 87 5.42 -1.80 -13.57
C ALA A 87 4.43 -2.80 -12.92
N LEU A 88 3.60 -2.31 -11.99
CA LEU A 88 2.58 -3.13 -11.33
C LEU A 88 1.41 -3.49 -12.25
N LEU A 89 1.02 -2.59 -13.16
CA LEU A 89 -0.07 -2.81 -14.11
C LEU A 89 0.36 -3.54 -15.38
N THR A 90 1.65 -3.82 -15.53
CA THR A 90 2.20 -4.59 -16.64
C THR A 90 2.59 -5.97 -16.11
N ASP A 91 1.78 -6.98 -16.40
CA ASP A 91 2.08 -8.37 -16.10
C ASP A 91 1.70 -9.26 -17.29
N PRO A 92 2.55 -10.21 -17.72
CA PRO A 92 2.17 -11.15 -18.78
C PRO A 92 1.01 -12.07 -18.37
N ASP A 93 0.76 -12.25 -17.07
CA ASP A 93 -0.33 -13.07 -16.54
C ASP A 93 -1.35 -12.25 -15.73
N ASP A 94 -1.82 -11.14 -16.31
CA ASP A 94 -2.89 -10.30 -15.77
C ASP A 94 -4.10 -11.12 -15.30
N ALA A 95 -4.47 -12.17 -16.03
CA ALA A 95 -5.64 -13.00 -15.74
C ALA A 95 -5.49 -13.78 -14.42
N ALA A 96 -4.33 -14.37 -14.15
CA ALA A 96 -4.08 -15.05 -12.87
C ALA A 96 -4.09 -14.06 -11.70
N VAL A 97 -3.49 -12.88 -11.87
CA VAL A 97 -3.49 -11.84 -10.83
C VAL A 97 -4.91 -11.36 -10.52
N LEU A 98 -5.72 -11.09 -11.55
CA LEU A 98 -7.13 -10.72 -11.39
C LEU A 98 -7.92 -11.82 -10.67
N ARG A 99 -7.65 -13.10 -10.96
CA ARG A 99 -8.29 -14.22 -10.27
C ARG A 99 -7.95 -14.24 -8.78
N VAL A 100 -6.67 -14.07 -8.42
CA VAL A 100 -6.26 -13.96 -7.01
C VAL A 100 -6.93 -12.76 -6.34
N LEU A 101 -6.93 -11.60 -7.00
CA LEU A 101 -7.58 -10.39 -6.47
C LEU A 101 -9.09 -10.55 -6.31
N ALA A 102 -9.75 -11.41 -7.08
CA ALA A 102 -11.19 -11.67 -6.98
C ALA A 102 -11.55 -12.70 -5.90
N LEU A 103 -10.73 -13.74 -5.71
CA LEU A 103 -11.05 -14.88 -4.84
C LEU A 103 -10.38 -14.80 -3.47
N ASP A 104 -9.14 -14.30 -3.41
CA ASP A 104 -8.26 -14.41 -2.24
C ASP A 104 -7.93 -13.03 -1.63
N THR A 105 -8.72 -12.00 -1.97
CA THR A 105 -8.45 -10.58 -1.62
C THR A 105 -8.17 -10.37 -0.14
N ALA A 106 -8.89 -11.07 0.75
CA ALA A 106 -8.72 -10.94 2.19
C ALA A 106 -7.32 -11.40 2.66
N SER A 107 -6.85 -12.52 2.11
CA SER A 107 -5.53 -13.08 2.40
C SER A 107 -4.44 -12.14 1.90
N VAL A 108 -4.48 -11.77 0.61
CA VAL A 108 -3.48 -10.88 0.02
C VAL A 108 -3.47 -9.48 0.65
N LEU A 109 -4.64 -8.94 1.04
CA LEU A 109 -4.71 -7.66 1.75
C LEU A 109 -4.07 -7.75 3.15
N THR A 110 -4.21 -8.89 3.83
CA THR A 110 -3.59 -9.08 5.15
C THR A 110 -2.07 -9.05 5.03
N LEU A 111 -1.51 -9.72 4.03
CA LEU A 111 -0.07 -9.69 3.74
C LEU A 111 0.41 -8.29 3.36
N ALA A 112 -0.32 -7.61 2.46
CA ALA A 112 -0.02 -6.24 2.05
C ALA A 112 -0.02 -5.26 3.24
N ARG A 113 -0.98 -5.39 4.16
CA ARG A 113 -1.06 -4.58 5.39
C ARG A 113 0.12 -4.83 6.31
N TYR A 114 0.50 -6.09 6.49
CA TYR A 114 1.63 -6.44 7.34
C TYR A 114 2.93 -5.87 6.78
N GLN A 115 3.21 -6.09 5.49
CA GLN A 115 4.37 -5.50 4.78
C GLN A 115 4.41 -3.98 4.91
N HIS A 116 3.31 -3.30 4.58
CA HIS A 116 3.21 -1.84 4.69
C HIS A 116 3.51 -1.33 6.11
N THR A 117 3.06 -2.04 7.14
CA THR A 117 3.28 -1.67 8.55
C THR A 117 4.74 -1.87 8.96
N THR A 118 5.35 -2.98 8.54
CA THR A 118 6.77 -3.29 8.78
C THR A 118 7.67 -2.25 8.11
N ASP A 119 7.42 -1.92 6.84
CA ASP A 119 8.19 -0.93 6.09
C ASP A 119 8.09 0.46 6.72
N ARG A 120 6.87 0.85 7.13
CA ARG A 120 6.66 2.12 7.83
C ARG A 120 7.41 2.19 9.15
N THR A 121 7.45 1.09 9.89
CA THR A 121 8.17 1.00 11.17
C THR A 121 9.68 1.08 10.94
N ALA A 122 10.20 0.38 9.95
CA ALA A 122 11.61 0.44 9.56
C ALA A 122 12.03 1.85 9.13
N ARG A 123 11.23 2.53 8.30
CA ARG A 123 11.47 3.94 7.88
C ARG A 123 11.49 4.90 9.07
N ARG A 124 10.67 4.67 10.09
CA ARG A 124 10.68 5.47 11.32
C ARG A 124 11.90 5.19 12.20
N ALA A 125 12.31 3.93 12.32
CA ALA A 125 13.50 3.56 13.10
C ALA A 125 14.80 4.08 12.47
N GLY A 126 14.90 4.09 11.13
CA GLY A 126 16.04 4.67 10.41
C GLY A 126 16.06 6.20 10.39
N ARG A 127 14.93 6.86 10.68
CA ARG A 127 14.84 8.31 10.87
C ARG A 127 15.17 8.61 12.33
N ALA A 128 16.45 8.64 12.67
CA ALA A 128 16.91 9.17 13.96
C ALA A 128 16.23 10.54 14.21
N PRO A 129 15.85 10.86 15.47
CA PRO A 129 15.32 12.17 15.77
C PRO A 129 16.38 13.19 15.35
N MET A 130 16.05 14.00 14.35
CA MET A 130 16.84 15.17 14.03
C MET A 130 16.79 16.02 15.30
N ALA A 131 17.87 16.02 16.08
CA ALA A 131 18.01 16.85 17.26
C ALA A 131 17.60 18.25 16.83
N THR A 132 16.47 18.73 17.36
CA THR A 132 16.01 20.07 17.11
C THR A 132 17.10 20.99 17.63
N ALA A 133 17.63 21.86 16.76
CA ALA A 133 18.65 22.86 17.08
C ALA A 133 18.18 23.94 18.09
N ALA A 134 17.11 23.66 18.86
CA ALA A 134 16.53 24.52 19.87
C ALA A 134 17.10 24.26 21.29
N ASP A 135 17.82 23.17 21.52
CA ASP A 135 18.42 22.88 22.84
C ASP A 135 19.86 23.42 23.00
N ALA A 136 20.46 23.98 21.94
CA ALA A 136 21.80 24.57 22.00
C ALA A 136 21.83 26.01 22.54
N ASP A 137 20.68 26.70 22.59
CA ASP A 137 20.62 28.12 22.99
C ASP A 137 20.29 28.34 24.48
N ALA A 138 20.04 27.26 25.23
CA ALA A 138 19.77 27.32 26.67
C ALA A 138 21.03 27.27 27.56
N ALA A 139 22.23 27.15 26.98
CA ALA A 139 23.49 26.99 27.73
C ALA A 139 24.45 28.19 27.68
N GLY A 140 24.09 29.32 27.04
CA GLY A 140 25.01 30.46 26.88
C GLY A 140 24.52 31.82 27.40
N GLY A 141 23.27 31.93 27.85
CA GLY A 141 22.65 33.20 28.22
C GLY A 141 22.26 33.29 29.69
N LEU A 142 23.24 33.37 30.60
CA LEU A 142 23.00 33.89 31.95
C LEU A 142 24.26 34.58 32.47
N PHE A 143 24.16 35.91 32.51
CA PHE A 143 24.98 36.88 33.23
C PHE A 143 25.78 36.33 34.42
N ALA A 144 27.10 36.48 34.36
CA ALA A 144 27.90 37.25 35.33
C ALA A 144 29.23 37.65 34.67
#